data_AF-A0A0T9MS26-F1
#
_entry.id   AF-A0A0T9MS26-F1
#
_cell.length_a   1.000
_cell.length_b   1.000
_cell.length_c   1.000
_cell.angle_alpha   90.00
_cell.angle_beta   90.00
_cell.angle_gamma   90.00
#
_symmetry.space_group_name_H-M   'P 1'
#
loop_
_entity.id
_entity.type
_entity.pdbx_description
1 polymer ?
#
loop_
_entity_poly.entity_id
_entity_poly.type
_entity_poly.pdbx_seq_one_letter_code
_entity_poly.pdbx_strand_id
1 'polypeptide(L)'
;MIPKRLKAARLRAQLTQERLGVLAGIEEATAYSRLSHYEHGTHKPTFELVCGFAHVLGVPECYFYTVDDEFAEKVLELYEQYKKDRRD
;
A
#
# COMPACT_ATOMS: atom_id res chain seq x y z
N MET A 1 -9.41 -3.92 0.25
CA MET A 1 -8.09 -3.84 0.90
C MET A 1 -8.23 -4.01 2.40
N ILE A 2 -7.25 -4.64 3.03
CA ILE A 2 -7.13 -4.82 4.48
C ILE A 2 -6.43 -3.59 5.09
N PRO A 3 -7.05 -2.85 6.02
CA PRO A 3 -6.50 -1.58 6.52
C PRO A 3 -5.10 -1.68 7.14
N LYS A 4 -4.84 -2.74 7.92
CA LYS A 4 -3.52 -2.96 8.54
C LYS A 4 -2.39 -3.07 7.52
N ARG A 5 -2.65 -3.57 6.31
CA ARG A 5 -1.64 -3.74 5.25
C ARG A 5 -1.21 -2.39 4.69
N LEU A 6 -2.16 -1.50 4.40
CA LEU A 6 -1.86 -0.14 3.93
C LEU A 6 -1.01 0.61 4.95
N LYS A 7 -1.44 0.61 6.22
CA LYS A 7 -0.72 1.29 7.30
C LYS A 7 0.69 0.75 7.48
N ALA A 8 0.85 -0.58 7.50
CA ALA A 8 2.16 -1.21 7.64
C ALA A 8 3.11 -0.87 6.49
N ALA A 9 2.65 -0.96 5.23
CA ALA A 9 3.47 -0.62 4.07
C ALA A 9 3.83 0.87 4.03
N ARG A 10 2.87 1.76 4.35
CA ARG A 10 3.12 3.20 4.46
C ARG A 10 4.18 3.54 5.49
N LEU A 11 4.10 2.93 6.68
CA LEU A 11 5.07 3.18 7.75
C LEU A 11 6.46 2.64 7.38
N ARG A 12 6.57 1.47 6.72
CA ARG A 12 7.85 0.98 6.19
C ARG A 12 8.46 1.94 5.17
N ALA A 13 7.62 2.58 4.35
CA ALA A 13 8.05 3.62 3.39
C ALA A 13 8.29 5.00 4.03
N GLN A 14 8.09 5.16 5.35
CA GLN A 14 8.25 6.42 6.09
C GLN A 14 7.40 7.58 5.53
N LEU A 15 6.21 7.27 5.00
CA LEU A 15 5.31 8.29 4.43
C LEU A 15 4.22 8.69 5.43
N THR A 16 3.83 9.97 5.42
CA THR A 16 2.58 10.41 6.05
C THR A 16 1.38 9.92 5.23
N GLN A 17 0.19 9.89 5.84
CA GLN A 17 -1.05 9.55 5.14
C GLN A 17 -1.30 10.49 3.95
N GLU A 18 -1.18 11.80 4.18
CA GLU A 18 -1.29 12.82 3.15
C GLU A 18 -0.28 12.62 2.02
N ARG A 19 0.99 12.40 2.35
CA ARG A 19 2.04 12.23 1.34
C ARG A 19 1.80 11.00 0.47
N LEU A 20 1.39 9.87 1.06
CA LEU A 20 1.01 8.69 0.29
C LEU A 20 -0.19 8.97 -0.62
N GLY A 21 -1.20 9.67 -0.12
CA GLY A 21 -2.39 10.02 -0.91
C GLY A 21 -2.02 10.83 -2.14
N VAL A 22 -1.25 11.91 -1.96
CA VAL A 22 -0.80 12.77 -3.06
C VAL A 22 0.02 11.98 -4.07
N LEU A 23 0.98 11.17 -3.62
CA LEU A 23 1.82 10.35 -4.51
C LEU A 23 1.01 9.30 -5.30
N ALA A 24 -0.10 8.83 -4.74
CA ALA A 24 -1.00 7.88 -5.38
C ALA A 24 -2.08 8.55 -6.26
N GLY A 25 -1.99 9.87 -6.48
CA GLY A 25 -2.91 10.63 -7.35
C GLY A 25 -4.20 11.10 -6.68
N ILE A 26 -4.26 11.10 -5.34
CA ILE A 26 -5.36 11.74 -4.61
C ILE A 26 -5.08 13.25 -4.52
N GLU A 27 -6.12 14.04 -4.79
CA GLU A 27 -6.06 15.50 -4.59
C GLU A 27 -5.63 15.86 -3.17
N GLU A 28 -4.63 16.74 -3.04
CA GLU A 28 -3.99 17.12 -1.78
C GLU A 28 -5.00 17.51 -0.68
N ALA A 29 -6.00 18.32 -1.04
CA ALA A 29 -7.05 18.78 -0.12
C ALA A 29 -7.86 17.64 0.54
N THR A 30 -7.88 16.44 -0.07
CA THR A 30 -8.59 15.26 0.45
C THR A 30 -7.68 14.07 0.75
N ALA A 31 -6.37 14.20 0.53
CA ALA A 31 -5.42 13.10 0.64
C ALA A 31 -5.38 12.51 2.06
N TYR A 32 -5.27 13.37 3.08
CA TYR A 32 -5.27 12.93 4.48
C TYR A 32 -6.56 12.19 4.86
N SER A 33 -7.73 12.80 4.61
CA SER A 33 -9.02 12.24 5.03
C SER A 33 -9.28 10.89 4.35
N ARG A 34 -9.03 10.78 3.04
CA ARG A 34 -9.19 9.53 2.30
C ARG A 34 -8.25 8.43 2.80
N LEU A 35 -6.96 8.72 3.02
CA LEU A 35 -6.05 7.71 3.57
C LEU A 35 -6.43 7.29 4.97
N SER A 36 -6.84 8.23 5.82
CA SER A 36 -7.35 7.91 7.16
C SER A 36 -8.54 6.96 7.08
N HIS A 37 -9.52 7.22 6.22
CA HIS A 37 -10.66 6.32 6.03
C HIS A 37 -10.25 4.91 5.58
N TYR A 38 -9.25 4.79 4.71
CA TYR A 38 -8.77 3.49 4.25
C TYR A 38 -7.98 2.73 5.32
N GLU A 39 -7.16 3.43 6.12
CA GLU A 39 -6.38 2.82 7.20
C GLU A 39 -7.21 2.45 8.44
N HIS A 40 -8.37 3.08 8.62
CA HIS A 40 -9.37 2.70 9.64
C HIS A 40 -10.43 1.73 9.09
N GLY A 41 -10.44 1.47 7.77
CA GLY A 41 -11.38 0.56 7.14
C GLY A 41 -12.81 1.09 7.00
N THR A 42 -13.04 2.38 7.25
CA THR A 42 -14.35 3.02 7.07
C THR A 42 -14.77 3.09 5.60
N HIS A 43 -13.79 3.24 4.70
CA HIS A 43 -14.00 3.16 3.26
C HIS A 43 -13.01 2.19 2.62
N LYS A 44 -13.36 1.69 1.44
CA LYS A 44 -12.48 0.83 0.63
C LYS A 44 -12.06 1.61 -0.62
N PRO A 45 -10.75 1.67 -0.95
CA PRO A 45 -10.31 2.24 -2.22
C PRO A 45 -10.75 1.37 -3.39
N THR A 46 -10.82 1.96 -4.58
CA THR A 46 -10.93 1.21 -5.84
C THR A 46 -9.67 0.37 -6.05
N PHE A 47 -9.75 -0.65 -6.91
CA PHE A 47 -8.57 -1.47 -7.23
C PHE A 47 -7.47 -0.63 -7.89
N GLU A 48 -7.83 0.28 -8.79
CA GLU A 48 -6.90 1.22 -9.44
C GLU A 48 -6.10 2.03 -8.41
N LEU A 49 -6.77 2.55 -7.38
CA LEU A 49 -6.07 3.29 -6.32
C LEU A 49 -5.19 2.38 -5.47
N VAL A 50 -5.55 1.10 -5.29
CA VAL A 50 -4.67 0.11 -4.65
C VAL A 50 -3.43 -0.16 -5.48
N CYS A 51 -3.54 -0.25 -6.81
CA CYS A 51 -2.38 -0.31 -7.70
C CYS A 51 -1.50 0.95 -7.57
N GLY A 52 -2.10 2.13 -7.46
CA GLY A 52 -1.38 3.38 -7.17
C GLY A 52 -0.58 3.31 -5.85
N PHE A 53 -1.22 2.82 -4.77
CA PHE A 53 -0.52 2.60 -3.50
C PHE A 53 0.60 1.56 -3.61
N ALA A 54 0.37 0.45 -4.32
CA ALA A 54 1.36 -0.61 -4.53
C ALA A 54 2.61 -0.07 -5.22
N HIS A 55 2.42 0.72 -6.28
CA HIS A 55 3.48 1.35 -7.03
C HIS A 55 4.31 2.30 -6.15
N VAL A 56 3.65 3.23 -5.43
CA VAL A 56 4.32 4.20 -4.56
C VAL A 56 5.06 3.53 -3.41
N LEU A 57 4.48 2.49 -2.82
CA LEU A 57 5.03 1.80 -1.66
C LEU A 57 6.03 0.70 -2.01
N GLY A 58 6.18 0.38 -3.31
CA GLY A 58 7.10 -0.65 -3.77
C GLY A 58 6.75 -2.06 -3.28
N VAL A 59 5.46 -2.37 -3.13
CA VAL A 59 4.94 -3.68 -2.67
C VAL A 59 4.01 -4.28 -3.74
N PRO A 60 3.76 -5.61 -3.78
CA PRO A 60 2.83 -6.19 -4.74
C PRO A 60 1.38 -5.91 -4.33
N GLU A 61 0.47 -5.74 -5.29
CA GLU A 61 -0.94 -5.39 -5.02
C GLU A 61 -1.65 -6.43 -4.14
N CYS A 62 -1.28 -7.71 -4.30
CA CYS A 62 -1.85 -8.81 -3.53
C CYS A 62 -1.58 -8.67 -2.02
N TYR A 63 -0.48 -8.02 -1.61
CA TYR A 63 -0.16 -7.78 -0.20
C TYR A 63 -1.30 -7.05 0.53
N PHE A 64 -2.03 -6.15 -0.15
CA PHE A 64 -3.16 -5.42 0.42
C PHE A 64 -4.40 -6.28 0.69
N TYR A 65 -4.40 -7.54 0.26
CA TYR A 65 -5.49 -8.49 0.41
C TYR A 65 -5.07 -9.78 1.12
N THR A 66 -3.80 -9.92 1.50
CA THR A 66 -3.30 -11.08 2.24
C THR A 66 -3.66 -10.99 3.73
N VAL A 67 -4.55 -11.86 4.19
CA VAL A 67 -5.11 -11.85 5.55
C VAL A 67 -4.09 -12.29 6.60
N ASP A 68 -3.42 -13.41 6.34
CA ASP A 68 -2.43 -14.00 7.21
C ASP A 68 -1.18 -13.10 7.29
N ASP A 69 -0.65 -12.91 8.50
CA ASP A 69 0.48 -12.00 8.72
C ASP A 69 1.81 -12.60 8.26
N GLU A 70 2.03 -13.90 8.50
CA GLU A 70 3.25 -14.59 8.08
C GLU A 70 3.32 -14.69 6.56
N PHE A 71 2.21 -15.07 5.92
CA PHE A 71 2.13 -15.17 4.48
C PHE A 71 2.25 -13.80 3.80
N ALA A 72 1.74 -12.72 4.41
CA ALA A 72 1.93 -11.37 3.88
C ALA A 72 3.40 -10.95 3.83
N GLU A 73 4.20 -11.32 4.84
CA GLU A 73 5.65 -11.07 4.82
C GLU A 73 6.36 -11.95 3.78
N LYS A 74 5.96 -13.22 3.62
CA LYS A 74 6.48 -14.09 2.53
C LYS A 74 6.21 -13.54 1.14
N VAL A 75 5.05 -12.92 0.93
CA VAL A 75 4.73 -12.24 -0.33
C VAL A 75 5.68 -11.07 -0.61
N LEU A 76 6.08 -10.32 0.42
CA LEU A 76 7.03 -9.21 0.25
C LEU A 76 8.45 -9.71 -0.02
N GLU A 77 8.90 -10.72 0.71
CA GLU A 77 10.19 -11.37 0.47
C GLU A 77 10.30 -11.86 -0.98
N LEU A 78 9.27 -12.57 -1.45
CA LEU A 78 9.19 -13.07 -2.83
C LEU A 78 9.21 -11.93 -3.86
N TYR A 79 8.48 -10.85 -3.60
CA TYR A 79 8.43 -9.70 -4.50
C TYR A 79 9.76 -8.97 -4.61
N GLU A 80 10.48 -8.80 -3.49
CA GLU A 80 11.80 -8.20 -3.49
C GLU A 80 12.83 -9.09 -4.21
N GLN A 81 12.74 -10.42 -4.09
CA GLN A 81 13.56 -11.33 -4.88
C GLN A 81 13.25 -11.21 -6.38
N TYR A 82 11.97 -11.26 -6.76
CA TYR A 82 11.54 -11.08 -8.15
C TYR A 82 12.04 -9.77 -8.78
N LYS A 83 12.07 -8.67 -8.00
CA LYS A 83 12.61 -7.39 -8.46
C LYS A 83 14.12 -7.40 -8.66
N LYS A 84 14.87 -8.15 -7.84
CA LYS A 84 16.33 -8.29 -8.00
C LYS A 84 16.65 -9.07 -9.27
N ASP A 85 15.98 -10.20 -9.48
CA ASP A 85 16.19 -11.08 -10.64
C ASP A 85 15.89 -10.42 -11.99
N ARG A 86 15.13 -9.31 -12.01
CA ARG A 86 14.81 -8.52 -13.21
C ARG A 86 15.68 -7.28 -13.42
N ARG A 87 16.53 -6.97 -12.44
CA ARG A 87 17.47 -5.84 -12.48
C ARG A 87 18.86 -6.26 -12.98
N ASP A 88 19.12 -7.56 -13.02
CA ASP A 88 20.24 -8.20 -13.73
C ASP A 88 19.84 -8.55 -15.18
#